data_AF-A0A1Q3WPH9-F1
#
_entry.id   AF-A0A1Q3WPH9-F1
#
_cell.length_a   1.000
_cell.length_b   1.000
_cell.length_c   1.000
_cell.angle_alpha   90.00
_cell.angle_beta   90.00
_cell.angle_gamma   90.00
#
_symmetry.space_group_name_H-M   'P 1'
#
loop_
_entity.id
_entity.type
_entity.pdbx_description
1 polymer ?
#
loop_
_entity_poly.entity_id
_entity_poly.type
_entity_poly.pdbx_seq_one_letter_code
_entity_poly.pdbx_strand_id
1 'polypeptide(L)'
;METFQQRKDLITSRAKSAQACSGEYSKAIRSNTDGELLAVIKDNFNWCTAYKVIDLDTLKLFPEADLVAAGIYISGFHRAYGNATVRADGNATVEADGNATVRADGNATVRAYGNATVRADGNANLFIYNGKEVKLEGFSIARYAPYWGANSTRIQVAIRAKELIQVDLPQTPVQP
;
A
#
# COMPACT_ATOMS: atom_id res chain seq x y z
N MET A 1 6.41 -25.51 -11.84
CA MET A 1 5.37 -24.48 -11.73
C MET A 1 4.28 -25.05 -10.85
N GLU A 2 3.91 -24.39 -9.76
CA GLU A 2 2.80 -24.87 -8.92
C GLU A 2 1.48 -24.78 -9.69
N THR A 3 0.60 -25.74 -9.43
CA THR A 3 -0.75 -25.73 -10.00
C THR A 3 -1.64 -24.73 -9.25
N PHE A 4 -2.71 -24.26 -9.90
CA PHE A 4 -3.72 -23.44 -9.25
C PHE A 4 -4.26 -24.08 -7.96
N GLN A 5 -4.51 -25.40 -7.99
CA GLN A 5 -5.04 -26.12 -6.84
C GLN A 5 -4.07 -26.08 -5.65
N GLN A 6 -2.76 -26.25 -5.88
CA GLN A 6 -1.75 -26.15 -4.83
C GLN A 6 -1.72 -24.76 -4.18
N ARG A 7 -1.77 -23.68 -4.98
CA ARG A 7 -1.85 -22.30 -4.46
C ARG A 7 -3.12 -22.07 -3.64
N LYS A 8 -4.26 -22.52 -4.16
CA LYS A 8 -5.55 -22.41 -3.49
C LYS A 8 -5.56 -23.16 -2.16
N ASP A 9 -5.05 -24.38 -2.12
CA ASP A 9 -4.98 -25.19 -0.89
C ASP A 9 -4.05 -24.55 0.15
N LEU A 10 -2.92 -24.01 -0.29
CA LEU A 10 -2.00 -23.26 0.57
C LEU A 10 -2.70 -22.04 1.20
N ILE A 11 -3.33 -21.19 0.39
CA ILE A 11 -3.98 -19.96 0.87
C ILE A 11 -5.17 -20.29 1.77
N THR A 12 -6.01 -21.24 1.38
CA THR A 12 -7.20 -21.60 2.16
C THR A 12 -6.83 -22.31 3.46
N SER A 13 -5.80 -23.16 3.49
CA SER A 13 -5.33 -23.76 4.75
C SER A 13 -4.78 -22.72 5.73
N ARG A 14 -4.03 -21.73 5.25
CA ARG A 14 -3.58 -20.59 6.08
C ARG A 14 -4.75 -19.74 6.55
N ALA A 15 -5.70 -19.40 5.67
CA ALA A 15 -6.90 -18.63 6.01
C ALA A 15 -7.77 -19.34 7.07
N LYS A 16 -7.93 -20.67 6.95
CA LYS A 16 -8.64 -21.49 7.93
C LYS A 16 -7.94 -21.47 9.29
N SER A 17 -6.60 -21.60 9.29
CA SER A 17 -5.79 -21.57 10.51
C SER A 17 -5.85 -20.21 11.20
N ALA A 18 -5.92 -19.13 10.41
CA ALA A 18 -6.13 -17.76 10.88
C ALA A 18 -7.60 -17.45 11.25
N GLN A 19 -8.50 -18.43 11.20
CA GLN A 19 -9.92 -18.29 11.54
C GLN A 19 -10.66 -17.26 10.68
N ALA A 20 -10.44 -17.29 9.36
CA ALA A 20 -11.15 -16.46 8.41
C ALA A 20 -12.69 -16.55 8.58
N CYS A 21 -13.37 -15.41 8.42
CA CYS A 21 -14.82 -15.36 8.41
C CYS A 21 -15.39 -16.32 7.34
N SER A 22 -16.46 -17.03 7.68
CA SER A 22 -17.07 -18.06 6.84
C SER A 22 -17.45 -17.56 5.45
N GLY A 23 -17.89 -16.30 5.32
CA GLY A 23 -18.26 -15.67 4.05
C GLY A 23 -17.09 -15.55 3.08
N GLU A 24 -16.02 -14.86 3.50
CA GLU A 24 -14.82 -14.62 2.68
C GLU A 24 -14.05 -15.92 2.43
N TYR A 25 -13.95 -16.78 3.44
CA TYR A 25 -13.37 -18.11 3.30
C TYR A 25 -14.09 -18.93 2.22
N SER A 26 -15.43 -18.88 2.19
CA SER A 26 -16.20 -19.59 1.17
C SER A 26 -15.99 -19.03 -0.23
N LYS A 27 -15.73 -17.73 -0.40
CA LYS A 27 -15.39 -17.15 -1.72
C LYS A 27 -14.05 -17.69 -2.23
N ALA A 28 -13.03 -17.75 -1.37
CA ALA A 28 -11.72 -18.33 -1.71
C ALA A 28 -11.85 -19.83 -2.10
N ILE A 29 -12.65 -20.60 -1.35
CA ILE A 29 -12.90 -22.02 -1.66
C ILE A 29 -13.66 -22.21 -2.98
N ARG A 30 -14.51 -21.26 -3.39
CA ARG A 30 -15.25 -21.33 -4.66
C ARG A 30 -14.46 -20.83 -5.87
N SER A 31 -13.30 -20.20 -5.66
CA SER A 31 -12.48 -19.71 -6.77
C SER A 31 -11.98 -20.87 -7.64
N ASN A 32 -12.05 -20.71 -8.95
CA ASN A 32 -11.62 -21.69 -9.96
C ASN A 32 -10.46 -21.20 -10.82
N THR A 33 -10.03 -19.95 -10.64
CA THR A 33 -8.91 -19.33 -11.34
C THR A 33 -8.05 -18.52 -10.38
N ASP A 34 -6.79 -18.27 -10.75
CA ASP A 34 -5.90 -17.37 -10.01
C ASP A 34 -6.51 -15.96 -9.89
N GLY A 35 -7.12 -15.44 -10.96
CA GLY A 35 -7.77 -14.13 -10.94
C GLY A 35 -8.90 -14.02 -9.91
N GLU A 36 -9.76 -15.03 -9.79
CA GLU A 36 -10.82 -15.07 -8.77
C GLU A 36 -10.25 -15.12 -7.35
N LEU A 37 -9.24 -15.97 -7.14
CA LEU A 37 -8.60 -16.10 -5.83
C LEU A 37 -7.87 -14.81 -5.44
N LEU A 38 -7.15 -14.18 -6.37
CA LEU A 38 -6.45 -12.92 -6.19
C LEU A 38 -7.42 -11.76 -5.94
N ALA A 39 -8.63 -11.77 -6.53
CA ALA A 39 -9.66 -10.79 -6.22
C ALA A 39 -10.12 -10.90 -4.76
N VAL A 40 -10.36 -12.12 -4.26
CA VAL A 40 -10.69 -12.34 -2.83
C VAL A 40 -9.54 -11.89 -1.93
N ILE A 41 -8.29 -12.21 -2.30
CA ILE A 41 -7.10 -11.74 -1.57
C ILE A 41 -7.05 -10.21 -1.53
N LYS A 42 -7.25 -9.53 -2.67
CA LYS A 42 -7.20 -8.08 -2.77
C LYS A 42 -8.25 -7.39 -1.90
N ASP A 43 -9.48 -7.90 -1.92
CA ASP A 43 -10.57 -7.35 -1.12
C ASP A 43 -10.30 -7.50 0.39
N ASN A 44 -9.58 -8.56 0.76
CA ASN A 44 -9.22 -8.88 2.14
C ASN A 44 -7.74 -8.58 2.48
N PHE A 45 -7.04 -7.80 1.65
CA PHE A 45 -5.58 -7.72 1.65
C PHE A 45 -4.99 -7.43 3.03
N ASN A 46 -5.53 -6.41 3.73
CA ASN A 46 -5.06 -6.02 5.05
C ASN A 46 -5.19 -7.13 6.09
N TRP A 47 -6.27 -7.91 6.02
CA TRP A 47 -6.46 -9.05 6.92
C TRP A 47 -5.52 -10.18 6.53
N CYS A 48 -5.39 -10.46 5.23
CA CYS A 48 -4.51 -11.51 4.73
C CYS A 48 -3.04 -11.27 5.09
N THR A 49 -2.55 -10.03 5.02
CA THR A 49 -1.18 -9.68 5.43
C THR A 49 -1.02 -9.70 6.95
N ALA A 50 -1.94 -9.08 7.70
CA ALA A 50 -1.87 -9.01 9.16
C ALA A 50 -1.87 -10.40 9.83
N TYR A 51 -2.60 -11.36 9.26
CA TYR A 51 -2.70 -12.73 9.77
C TYR A 51 -1.81 -13.73 9.02
N LYS A 52 -0.88 -13.25 8.18
CA LYS A 52 0.10 -14.07 7.45
C LYS A 52 -0.53 -15.17 6.57
N VAL A 53 -1.74 -14.92 6.09
CA VAL A 53 -2.40 -15.76 5.08
C VAL A 53 -1.66 -15.66 3.76
N ILE A 54 -1.19 -14.45 3.44
CA ILE A 54 -0.30 -14.19 2.31
C ILE A 54 0.98 -13.54 2.81
N ASP A 55 2.06 -13.76 2.05
CA ASP A 55 3.34 -13.08 2.16
C ASP A 55 3.92 -12.95 0.74
N LEU A 56 5.08 -12.29 0.61
CA LEU A 56 5.73 -12.10 -0.68
C LEU A 56 6.03 -13.43 -1.39
N ASP A 57 6.46 -14.45 -0.66
CA ASP A 57 6.83 -15.74 -1.25
C ASP A 57 5.59 -16.50 -1.73
N THR A 58 4.46 -16.39 -1.03
CA THR A 58 3.16 -16.91 -1.44
C THR A 58 2.68 -16.24 -2.72
N LEU A 59 2.85 -14.91 -2.83
CA LEU A 59 2.44 -14.19 -4.04
C LEU A 59 3.32 -14.52 -5.25
N LYS A 60 4.62 -14.83 -5.07
CA LYS A 60 5.50 -15.28 -6.16
C LYS A 60 5.10 -16.62 -6.77
N LEU A 61 4.22 -17.39 -6.13
CA LEU A 61 3.72 -18.65 -6.66
C LEU A 61 2.75 -18.44 -7.83
N PHE A 62 2.14 -17.26 -7.91
CA PHE A 62 1.19 -16.88 -8.97
C PHE A 62 1.92 -16.47 -10.25
N PRO A 63 1.33 -16.73 -11.43
CA PRO A 63 1.81 -16.12 -12.66
C PRO A 63 1.80 -14.59 -12.56
N GLU A 64 2.89 -13.95 -12.97
CA GLU A 64 3.02 -12.48 -12.90
C GLU A 64 1.91 -11.76 -13.67
N ALA A 65 1.46 -12.33 -14.80
CA ALA A 65 0.35 -11.79 -15.57
C ALA A 65 -0.96 -11.71 -14.77
N ASP A 66 -1.24 -12.71 -13.93
CA ASP A 66 -2.45 -12.75 -13.09
C ASP A 66 -2.36 -11.76 -11.93
N LEU A 67 -1.17 -11.61 -11.33
CA LEU A 67 -0.91 -10.58 -10.32
C LEU A 67 -1.14 -9.18 -10.90
N VAL A 68 -0.56 -8.89 -12.07
CA VAL A 68 -0.71 -7.60 -12.76
C VAL A 68 -2.16 -7.36 -13.13
N ALA A 69 -2.87 -8.36 -13.66
CA ALA A 69 -4.29 -8.25 -13.98
C ALA A 69 -5.15 -7.98 -12.73
N ALA A 70 -4.77 -8.53 -11.57
CA ALA A 70 -5.41 -8.26 -10.30
C ALA A 70 -5.05 -6.88 -9.72
N GLY A 71 -4.03 -6.19 -10.25
CA GLY A 71 -3.48 -4.94 -9.72
C GLY A 71 -2.57 -5.13 -8.51
N ILE A 72 -1.98 -6.32 -8.37
CA ILE A 72 -1.04 -6.67 -7.31
C ILE A 72 0.36 -6.64 -7.90
N TYR A 73 1.25 -5.87 -7.28
CA TYR A 73 2.63 -5.75 -7.72
C TYR A 73 3.57 -6.08 -6.57
N ILE A 74 4.54 -6.96 -6.83
CA ILE A 74 5.38 -7.58 -5.79
C ILE A 74 6.88 -7.30 -5.98
N SER A 75 7.25 -6.52 -7.00
CA SER A 75 8.65 -6.25 -7.33
C SER A 75 8.83 -4.88 -7.97
N GLY A 76 9.93 -4.22 -7.60
CA GLY A 76 10.38 -3.00 -8.26
C GLY A 76 9.70 -1.72 -7.75
N PHE A 77 9.45 -0.83 -8.70
CA PHE A 77 8.98 0.53 -8.48
C PHE A 77 7.62 0.70 -9.14
N HIS A 78 6.64 1.20 -8.39
CA HIS A 78 5.27 1.34 -8.89
C HIS A 78 4.86 2.81 -8.92
N ARG A 79 4.24 3.21 -10.03
CA ARG A 79 3.71 4.55 -10.19
C ARG A 79 2.19 4.52 -10.36
N ALA A 80 1.50 5.31 -9.56
CA ALA A 80 0.06 5.48 -9.61
C ALA A 80 -0.28 6.93 -9.95
N TYR A 81 -1.27 7.12 -10.82
CA TYR A 81 -1.67 8.44 -11.31
C TYR A 81 -3.17 8.66 -11.12
N GLY A 82 -3.56 9.92 -10.92
CA GLY A 82 -4.96 10.34 -10.89
C GLY A 82 -5.67 9.90 -9.60
N ASN A 83 -6.93 9.48 -9.70
CA ASN A 83 -7.75 9.06 -8.57
C ASN A 83 -7.42 7.59 -8.16
N ALA A 84 -6.14 7.29 -7.94
CA ALA A 84 -5.68 5.94 -7.59
C ALA A 84 -5.67 5.74 -6.07
N THR A 85 -5.95 4.50 -5.62
CA THR A 85 -5.72 4.07 -4.23
C THR A 85 -4.62 3.03 -4.21
N VAL A 86 -3.52 3.30 -3.52
CA VAL A 86 -2.36 2.41 -3.41
C VAL A 86 -2.20 1.96 -1.97
N ARG A 87 -1.97 0.66 -1.78
CA ARG A 87 -1.50 0.08 -0.52
C ARG A 87 -0.10 -0.45 -0.76
N ALA A 88 0.86 0.07 -0.03
CA ALA A 88 2.26 -0.31 -0.06
C ALA A 88 2.62 -0.93 1.28
N ASP A 89 3.15 -2.14 1.27
CA ASP A 89 3.57 -2.84 2.50
C ASP A 89 5.01 -3.36 2.33
N GLY A 90 5.72 -3.51 3.45
CA GLY A 90 7.10 -3.98 3.47
C GLY A 90 8.07 -3.01 2.76
N ASN A 91 9.09 -3.55 2.08
CA ASN A 91 10.13 -2.76 1.39
C ASN A 91 9.66 -2.25 0.01
N ALA A 92 8.43 -1.74 -0.09
CA ALA A 92 7.87 -1.25 -1.34
C ALA A 92 8.31 0.20 -1.68
N THR A 93 8.44 0.52 -2.96
CA THR A 93 8.64 1.91 -3.42
C THR A 93 7.50 2.36 -4.33
N VAL A 94 6.84 3.46 -3.97
CA VAL A 94 5.68 4.01 -4.70
C VAL A 94 5.90 5.47 -5.07
N GLU A 95 5.60 5.82 -6.32
CA GLU A 95 5.32 7.19 -6.74
C GLU A 95 3.82 7.37 -6.98
N ALA A 96 3.23 8.36 -6.34
CA ALA A 96 1.81 8.68 -6.46
C ALA A 96 1.63 10.13 -6.91
N ASP A 97 0.87 10.35 -7.97
CA ASP A 97 0.64 11.66 -8.57
C ASP A 97 -0.87 11.97 -8.67
N GLY A 98 -1.23 13.25 -8.57
CA GLY A 98 -2.59 13.75 -8.67
C GLY A 98 -3.39 13.59 -7.37
N ASN A 99 -4.66 13.20 -7.47
CA ASN A 99 -5.55 13.00 -6.33
C ASN A 99 -5.42 11.57 -5.74
N ALA A 100 -4.21 11.03 -5.69
CA ALA A 100 -3.97 9.66 -5.24
C ALA A 100 -4.07 9.54 -3.71
N THR A 101 -4.55 8.39 -3.23
CA THR A 101 -4.52 8.02 -1.81
C THR A 101 -3.53 6.89 -1.61
N VAL A 102 -2.52 7.08 -0.76
CA VAL A 102 -1.52 6.05 -0.45
C VAL A 102 -1.60 5.66 1.02
N ARG A 103 -1.67 4.35 1.28
CA ARG A 103 -1.40 3.77 2.60
C ARG A 103 -0.07 3.03 2.52
N ALA A 104 0.87 3.42 3.38
CA ALA A 104 2.22 2.88 3.36
C ALA A 104 2.60 2.33 4.72
N ASP A 105 2.72 1.01 4.80
CA ASP A 105 2.99 0.28 6.01
C ASP A 105 4.40 -0.36 5.95
N GLY A 106 5.05 -0.51 7.10
CA GLY A 106 6.38 -1.13 7.19
C GLY A 106 7.51 -0.23 6.68
N ASN A 107 8.52 -0.80 6.02
CA ASN A 107 9.70 -0.08 5.51
C ASN A 107 9.47 0.53 4.11
N ALA A 108 8.26 1.03 3.85
CA ALA A 108 7.89 1.53 2.53
C ALA A 108 8.52 2.91 2.25
N THR A 109 8.81 3.18 0.98
CA THR A 109 9.21 4.50 0.50
C THR A 109 8.14 5.06 -0.43
N VAL A 110 7.60 6.23 -0.11
CA VAL A 110 6.57 6.90 -0.93
C VAL A 110 7.05 8.27 -1.38
N ARG A 111 6.89 8.55 -2.66
CA ARG A 111 6.98 9.88 -3.24
C ARG A 111 5.60 10.30 -3.72
N ALA A 112 5.02 11.29 -3.08
CA ALA A 112 3.68 11.78 -3.38
C ALA A 112 3.75 13.18 -3.98
N TYR A 113 3.02 13.42 -5.07
CA TYR A 113 2.98 14.66 -5.81
C TYR A 113 1.53 15.14 -5.99
N GLY A 114 1.34 16.46 -6.07
CA GLY A 114 0.02 17.06 -6.26
C GLY A 114 -0.89 16.81 -5.06
N ASN A 115 -2.21 16.80 -5.29
CA ASN A 115 -3.25 16.69 -4.25
C ASN A 115 -3.34 15.32 -3.53
N ALA A 116 -2.23 14.60 -3.44
CA ALA A 116 -2.17 13.27 -2.86
C ALA A 116 -2.41 13.33 -1.34
N THR A 117 -3.07 12.28 -0.84
CA THR A 117 -3.26 12.02 0.59
C THR A 117 -2.46 10.79 0.98
N VAL A 118 -1.59 10.89 1.98
CA VAL A 118 -0.73 9.78 2.41
C VAL A 118 -0.93 9.48 3.89
N ARG A 119 -1.26 8.22 4.19
CA ARG A 119 -1.20 7.66 5.54
C ARG A 119 -0.05 6.68 5.61
N ALA A 120 0.79 6.81 6.63
CA ALA A 120 1.89 5.88 6.84
C ALA A 120 2.00 5.40 8.28
N ASP A 121 2.33 4.12 8.42
CA ASP A 121 2.55 3.43 9.68
C ASP A 121 3.84 2.59 9.61
N GLY A 122 4.45 2.34 10.77
CA GLY A 122 5.69 1.57 10.88
C GLY A 122 6.94 2.41 10.63
N ASN A 123 7.76 2.03 9.66
CA ASN A 123 9.07 2.62 9.37
C ASN A 123 9.10 3.29 7.98
N ALA A 124 8.00 3.94 7.61
CA ALA A 124 7.85 4.47 6.27
C ALA A 124 8.69 5.76 6.06
N ASN A 125 9.22 5.93 4.85
CA ASN A 125 9.88 7.16 4.41
C ASN A 125 9.05 7.85 3.33
N LEU A 126 8.55 9.04 3.64
CA LEU A 126 7.71 9.81 2.72
C LEU A 126 8.42 11.07 2.23
N PHE A 127 8.30 11.33 0.93
CA PHE A 127 8.67 12.58 0.28
C PHE A 127 7.42 13.15 -0.39
N ILE A 128 6.98 14.31 0.06
CA ILE A 128 5.65 14.83 -0.28
C ILE A 128 5.81 16.21 -0.89
N TYR A 129 5.33 16.35 -2.11
CA TYR A 129 5.48 17.53 -2.94
C TYR A 129 4.08 18.09 -3.27
N ASN A 130 3.76 19.27 -2.74
CA ASN A 130 2.43 19.90 -2.91
C ASN A 130 1.25 19.02 -2.43
N GLY A 131 1.50 18.16 -1.44
CA GLY A 131 0.52 17.21 -0.88
C GLY A 131 -0.68 17.89 -0.20
N LYS A 132 -1.82 17.17 -0.16
CA LYS A 132 -3.03 17.64 0.51
C LYS A 132 -3.04 17.36 2.01
N GLU A 133 -2.76 16.11 2.39
CA GLU A 133 -2.85 15.66 3.78
C GLU A 133 -1.83 14.54 4.04
N VAL A 134 -1.23 14.55 5.25
CA VAL A 134 -0.30 13.52 5.72
C VAL A 134 -0.67 13.09 7.14
N LYS A 135 -0.80 11.78 7.32
CA LYS A 135 -1.07 11.13 8.60
C LYS A 135 0.03 10.13 8.90
N LEU A 136 0.71 10.29 10.03
CA LEU A 136 1.87 9.48 10.40
C LEU A 136 1.64 8.78 11.73
N GLU A 137 1.97 7.49 11.75
CA GLU A 137 2.02 6.63 12.92
C GLU A 137 3.39 5.91 12.97
N GLY A 138 3.78 5.47 14.16
CA GLY A 138 5.01 4.70 14.39
C GLY A 138 6.31 5.51 14.27
N PHE A 139 7.30 4.91 13.61
CA PHE A 139 8.63 5.45 13.33
C PHE A 139 8.73 6.07 11.92
N SER A 140 7.61 6.55 11.39
CA SER A 140 7.52 7.12 10.04
C SER A 140 8.16 8.50 9.93
N ILE A 141 8.87 8.75 8.83
CA ILE A 141 9.52 10.04 8.55
C ILE A 141 8.88 10.66 7.32
N ALA A 142 8.36 11.89 7.44
CA ALA A 142 7.87 12.66 6.31
C ALA A 142 8.74 13.90 6.04
N ARG A 143 9.06 14.11 4.77
CA ARG A 143 9.71 15.31 4.26
C ARG A 143 8.72 15.99 3.32
N TYR A 144 8.23 17.14 3.73
CA TYR A 144 7.30 17.94 2.93
C TYR A 144 8.02 19.09 2.24
N ALA A 145 7.72 19.26 0.96
CA ALA A 145 8.10 20.41 0.15
C ALA A 145 6.84 20.98 -0.52
N PRO A 146 6.46 22.24 -0.27
CA PRO A 146 5.31 22.86 -0.92
C PRO A 146 5.45 23.00 -2.45
N TYR A 147 6.68 23.03 -2.99
CA TYR A 147 6.91 23.12 -4.44
C TYR A 147 8.13 22.32 -4.92
N TRP A 148 8.15 22.04 -6.23
CA TRP A 148 9.35 21.61 -6.95
C TRP A 148 10.23 22.84 -7.28
N GLY A 149 11.37 23.00 -6.60
CA GLY A 149 12.31 24.10 -6.90
C GLY A 149 13.28 24.39 -5.76
N ALA A 150 14.40 25.05 -6.08
CA ALA A 150 15.50 25.35 -5.15
C ALA A 150 15.10 26.23 -3.95
N ASN A 151 13.98 26.98 -4.05
CA ASN A 151 13.51 27.92 -3.03
C ASN A 151 12.34 27.40 -2.18
N SER A 152 12.04 26.09 -2.25
CA SER A 152 10.95 25.51 -1.44
C SER A 152 11.38 25.33 0.01
N THR A 153 10.68 25.94 0.97
CA THR A 153 10.85 25.67 2.41
C THR A 153 10.55 24.20 2.67
N ARG A 154 11.58 23.42 3.03
CA ARG A 154 11.42 22.00 3.36
C ARG A 154 11.01 21.89 4.82
N ILE A 155 9.82 21.38 5.08
CA ILE A 155 9.39 21.00 6.42
C ILE A 155 9.71 19.52 6.58
N GLN A 156 10.70 19.21 7.41
CA GLN A 156 10.94 17.84 7.83
C GLN A 156 10.18 17.58 9.11
N VAL A 157 9.18 16.69 9.03
CA VAL A 157 8.47 16.20 10.20
C VAL A 157 8.92 14.75 10.41
N ALA A 158 9.90 14.59 11.30
CA ALA A 158 10.28 13.27 11.79
C ALA A 158 9.38 12.96 12.99
N ILE A 159 8.44 12.04 12.80
CA ILE A 159 7.54 11.63 13.87
C ILE A 159 8.02 10.31 14.43
N ARG A 160 8.30 10.30 15.73
CA ARG A 160 8.54 9.08 16.51
C ARG A 160 7.43 8.97 17.53
N ALA A 161 6.22 8.73 17.05
CA ALA A 161 5.03 8.75 17.89
C ALA A 161 4.41 7.35 17.94
N LYS A 162 4.08 6.89 19.15
CA LYS A 162 3.23 5.71 19.34
C LYS A 162 1.76 5.99 18.98
N GLU A 163 1.42 7.24 18.68
CA GLU A 163 0.07 7.74 18.43
C GLU A 163 0.02 8.48 17.09
N LEU A 164 -1.16 8.48 16.46
CA LEU A 164 -1.41 9.14 15.18
C LEU A 164 -1.23 10.65 15.29
N ILE A 165 -0.39 11.22 14.43
CA ILE A 165 -0.25 12.66 14.27
C ILE A 165 -0.71 13.05 12.87
N GLN A 166 -1.71 13.92 12.82
CA GLN A 166 -2.09 14.63 11.61
C GLN A 166 -1.20 15.85 11.45
N VAL A 167 -0.55 15.97 10.30
CA VAL A 167 0.27 17.13 9.96
C VAL A 167 -0.51 17.99 8.99
N ASP A 168 -0.95 19.16 9.45
CA ASP A 168 -1.54 20.16 8.57
C ASP A 168 -0.44 20.72 7.65
N LEU A 169 -0.54 20.38 6.37
CA LEU A 169 0.41 20.86 5.38
C LEU A 169 0.09 22.31 5.04
N PRO A 170 1.09 23.22 5.06
CA PRO A 170 0.85 24.60 4.69
C PRO A 170 0.40 24.64 3.24
N GLN A 171 -0.81 25.18 3.05
CA GLN A 171 -1.37 25.41 1.73
C GLN A 171 -0.58 26.49 1.04
N THR A 172 -0.36 26.30 -0.25
CA THR A 172 0.29 27.28 -1.09
C THR A 172 -0.63 28.49 -1.26
N PRO A 173 -0.16 29.73 -0.97
CA PRO A 173 -0.92 30.90 -1.38
C PRO A 173 -1.01 30.87 -2.90
N VAL A 174 -2.23 31.00 -3.43
CA VAL A 174 -2.47 31.21 -4.86
C VAL A 174 -1.65 32.45 -5.24
N GLN A 175 -0.61 32.29 -6.05
CA GLN A 175 0.07 33.47 -6.59
C GLN A 175 -0.95 34.25 -7.44
N PRO A 176 -1.02 35.58 -7.29
CA PRO A 176 -1.99 36.40 -8.01
C PRO A 176 -1.84 36.30 -9.53
#